data_AF-A0A1A7XE79-F1
#
_entry.id   AF-A0A1A7XE79-F1
#
_cell.length_a   1.000
_cell.length_b   1.000
_cell.length_c   1.000
_cell.angle_alpha   90.00
_cell.angle_beta   90.00
_cell.angle_gamma   90.00
#
_symmetry.space_group_name_H-M   'P 1'
#
loop_
_entity.id
_entity.type
_entity.pdbx_description
1 polymer ?
#
loop_
_entity_poly.entity_id
_entity_poly.type
_entity_poly.pdbx_seq_one_letter_code
_entity_poly.pdbx_strand_id
1 'polypeptide(L)'
;VLVNNSIENMEREAITSLYEQRHIRVYLALNPFRCTCDLREFYYWLKNSSQCLDAGRLICSEPEDRRGTPVVKLRVEDMDCTTENLETVSYVFLGIVLALIGVVFLMVLYLNRRGIKRWLNNIREACRDQMEVYHYRYEQDTDPRLANVAV
;
A
#
# COMPACT_ATOMS: atom_id res chain seq x y z
N VAL A 1 11.25 7.78 41.02
CA VAL A 1 9.78 8.04 40.99
C VAL A 1 9.54 8.94 39.79
N LEU A 2 8.74 8.50 38.81
CA LEU A 2 8.50 9.17 37.53
C LEU A 2 6.99 9.41 37.31
N VAL A 3 6.25 9.60 38.41
CA VAL A 3 4.80 9.83 38.41
C VAL A 3 4.47 11.23 37.90
N ASN A 4 3.38 11.37 37.14
CA ASN A 4 2.87 12.66 36.63
C ASN A 4 3.89 13.41 35.74
N ASN A 5 4.41 12.73 34.72
CA ASN A 5 5.25 13.30 33.67
C ASN A 5 4.58 13.09 32.30
N SER A 6 5.33 13.32 31.23
CA SER A 6 4.89 13.16 29.84
C SER A 6 5.44 11.90 29.19
N ILE A 7 5.53 10.79 29.94
CA ILE A 7 6.03 9.52 29.41
C ILE A 7 4.92 8.81 28.64
N GLU A 8 5.08 8.68 27.32
CA GLU A 8 4.09 8.00 26.47
C GLU A 8 4.39 6.50 26.29
N ASN A 9 5.67 6.15 26.20
CA ASN A 9 6.18 4.77 26.07
C ASN A 9 7.62 4.72 26.62
N MET A 10 8.17 3.51 26.75
CA MET A 10 9.58 3.30 27.08
C MET A 10 10.27 2.53 25.96
N GLU A 11 11.40 3.08 25.50
CA GLU A 11 12.20 2.48 24.42
C GLU A 11 12.86 1.15 24.86
N ARG A 12 13.25 0.34 23.85
CA ARG A 12 13.82 -1.00 24.06
C ARG A 12 15.10 -0.94 24.87
N GLU A 13 15.93 0.06 24.65
CA GLU A 13 17.21 0.30 25.31
C GLU A 13 17.01 0.56 26.81
N ALA A 14 16.02 1.39 27.15
CA ALA A 14 15.66 1.69 28.53
C ALA A 14 15.11 0.46 29.25
N ILE A 15 14.25 -0.34 28.58
CA ILE A 15 13.73 -1.60 29.12
C ILE A 15 14.87 -2.59 29.39
N THR A 16 15.80 -2.72 28.44
CA THR A 16 16.98 -3.60 28.57
C THR A 16 17.82 -3.19 29.77
N SER A 17 18.06 -1.89 29.93
CA SER A 17 18.82 -1.33 31.06
C SER A 17 18.14 -1.62 32.41
N LEU A 18 16.81 -1.55 32.47
CA LEU A 18 16.06 -1.91 33.67
C LEU A 18 16.13 -3.41 34.01
N TYR A 19 16.15 -4.28 33.00
CA TYR A 19 16.35 -5.71 33.23
C TYR A 19 17.72 -6.03 33.83
N GLU A 20 18.76 -5.30 33.44
CA GLU A 20 20.10 -5.40 34.05
C GLU A 20 20.09 -4.89 35.50
N GLN A 21 19.37 -3.80 35.76
CA GLN A 21 19.31 -3.14 37.06
C GLN A 21 18.11 -3.58 37.92
N ARG A 22 18.02 -4.88 38.23
CA ARG A 22 16.88 -5.51 38.92
C ARG A 22 16.47 -4.91 40.27
N HIS A 23 17.35 -4.18 40.94
CA HIS A 23 17.11 -3.56 42.24
C HIS A 23 16.35 -2.22 42.14
N ILE A 24 16.28 -1.64 40.94
CA ILE A 24 15.58 -0.37 40.72
C ILE A 24 14.07 -0.57 40.78
N ARG A 25 13.41 0.37 41.46
CA ARG A 25 11.96 0.46 41.57
C ARG A 25 11.48 1.73 40.89
N VAL A 26 10.49 1.59 40.02
CA VAL A 26 9.94 2.68 39.22
C VAL A 26 8.47 2.88 39.57
N TYR A 27 8.05 4.13 39.53
CA TYR A 27 6.65 4.54 39.67
C TYR A 27 6.30 5.40 38.46
N LEU A 28 5.25 5.01 37.74
CA LEU A 28 4.92 5.53 36.41
C LEU A 28 3.46 5.98 36.28
N ALA A 29 2.68 5.96 37.35
CA ALA A 29 1.30 6.42 37.34
C ALA A 29 1.17 7.89 36.85
N LEU A 30 -0.02 8.24 36.36
CA LEU A 30 -0.35 9.59 35.87
C LEU A 30 0.51 10.07 34.69
N ASN A 31 1.01 9.17 33.85
CA ASN A 31 1.65 9.51 32.58
C ASN A 31 0.71 9.21 31.39
N PRO A 32 0.80 9.95 30.28
CA PRO A 32 -0.09 9.81 29.14
C PRO A 32 0.31 8.65 28.22
N PHE A 33 0.15 7.40 28.65
CA PHE A 33 0.61 6.25 27.87
C PHE A 33 -0.10 6.12 26.52
N ARG A 34 0.69 5.91 25.46
CA ARG A 34 0.21 5.68 24.10
C ARG A 34 0.13 4.18 23.82
N CYS A 35 -1.06 3.62 23.96
CA CYS A 35 -1.36 2.19 23.84
C CYS A 35 -1.56 1.73 22.39
N THR A 36 -0.59 2.12 21.54
CA THR A 36 -0.42 1.62 20.18
C THR A 36 0.43 0.34 20.18
N CYS A 37 0.71 -0.19 19.00
CA CYS A 37 1.50 -1.40 18.88
C CYS A 37 2.99 -1.22 19.30
N ASP A 38 3.51 0.00 19.34
CA ASP A 38 4.85 0.33 19.84
C ASP A 38 5.02 0.06 21.36
N LEU A 39 3.91 0.01 22.10
CA LEU A 39 3.90 -0.23 23.55
C LEU A 39 4.22 -1.70 23.90
N ARG A 40 4.27 -2.61 22.91
CA ARG A 40 4.35 -4.06 23.11
C ARG A 40 5.49 -4.49 24.02
N GLU A 41 6.70 -3.99 23.81
CA GLU A 41 7.88 -4.34 24.62
C GLU A 41 7.72 -3.84 26.06
N PHE A 42 7.23 -2.61 26.23
CA PHE A 42 6.97 -2.02 27.54
C PHE A 42 5.87 -2.77 28.30
N TYR A 43 4.81 -3.20 27.61
CA TYR A 43 3.77 -4.04 28.18
C TYR A 43 4.34 -5.37 28.72
N TYR A 44 5.20 -6.04 27.95
CA TYR A 44 5.83 -7.28 28.40
C TYR A 44 6.75 -7.05 29.60
N TRP A 45 7.48 -5.94 29.62
CA TRP A 45 8.27 -5.56 30.79
C TRP A 45 7.38 -5.34 32.03
N LEU A 46 6.26 -4.63 31.91
CA LEU A 46 5.30 -4.43 33.01
C LEU A 46 4.71 -5.75 33.54
N LYS A 47 4.50 -6.74 32.66
CA LYS A 47 3.95 -8.05 33.03
C LYS A 47 4.98 -8.96 33.69
N ASN A 48 6.21 -8.94 33.19
CA ASN A 48 7.26 -9.88 33.58
C ASN A 48 8.15 -9.35 34.71
N SER A 49 8.22 -8.02 34.89
CA SER A 49 9.04 -7.38 35.90
C SER A 49 8.21 -6.96 37.11
N SER A 50 8.77 -7.12 38.31
CA SER A 50 8.23 -6.57 39.55
C SER A 50 8.79 -5.18 39.89
N GLN A 51 9.52 -4.55 38.97
CA GLN A 51 10.18 -3.25 39.21
C GLN A 51 9.22 -2.06 39.20
N CYS A 52 8.07 -2.17 38.51
CA CYS A 52 7.03 -1.14 38.51
C CYS A 52 5.97 -1.45 39.58
N LEU A 53 6.01 -0.73 40.70
CA LEU A 53 5.12 -1.03 41.84
C LEU A 53 3.69 -0.53 41.64
N ASP A 54 3.50 0.45 40.76
CA ASP A 54 2.21 1.04 40.43
C ASP A 54 1.70 0.61 39.05
N ALA A 55 2.23 -0.48 38.48
CA ALA A 55 1.85 -1.03 37.16
C ALA A 55 0.32 -1.14 36.96
N GLY A 56 -0.42 -1.51 38.01
CA GLY A 56 -1.88 -1.61 37.98
C GLY A 56 -2.65 -0.29 37.87
N ARG A 57 -1.96 0.85 38.00
CA ARG A 57 -2.52 2.21 37.91
C ARG A 57 -2.15 2.94 36.61
N LEU A 58 -1.39 2.30 35.72
CA LEU A 58 -1.05 2.86 34.42
C LEU A 58 -2.27 2.75 33.51
N ILE A 59 -2.65 3.86 32.90
CA ILE A 59 -3.87 4.00 32.09
C ILE A 59 -3.48 4.54 30.71
N CYS A 60 -4.11 4.01 29.66
CA CYS A 60 -3.96 4.50 28.29
C CYS A 60 -4.58 5.90 28.15
N SER A 61 -3.81 6.85 27.62
CA SER A 61 -4.30 8.17 27.18
C SER A 61 -4.69 8.15 25.71
N GLU A 62 -3.99 7.34 24.91
CA GLU A 62 -4.21 7.17 23.48
C GLU A 62 -4.07 5.68 23.11
N PRO A 63 -4.58 5.25 21.94
CA PRO A 63 -5.54 5.97 21.08
C PRO A 63 -6.94 6.11 21.71
N GLU A 64 -7.83 6.92 21.11
CA GLU A 64 -9.17 7.25 21.65
C GLU A 64 -10.04 6.02 21.95
N ASP A 65 -9.96 4.98 21.11
CA ASP A 65 -10.66 3.70 21.28
C ASP A 65 -10.28 2.95 22.56
N ARG A 66 -9.13 3.28 23.16
CA ARG A 66 -8.57 2.59 24.34
C ARG A 66 -8.34 3.52 25.52
N ARG A 67 -8.61 4.81 25.36
CA ARG A 67 -8.45 5.80 26.42
C ARG A 67 -9.18 5.35 27.68
N GLY A 68 -8.51 5.45 28.83
CA GLY A 68 -9.05 5.03 30.13
C GLY A 68 -8.84 3.55 30.46
N THR A 69 -8.35 2.73 29.52
CA THR A 69 -8.07 1.31 29.77
C THR A 69 -6.77 1.15 30.55
N PRO A 70 -6.72 0.30 31.61
CA PRO A 70 -5.46 -0.01 32.28
C PRO A 70 -4.50 -0.75 31.35
N VAL A 71 -3.24 -0.31 31.29
CA VAL A 71 -2.22 -0.89 30.38
C VAL A 71 -2.07 -2.40 30.60
N VAL A 72 -2.07 -2.86 31.86
CA VAL A 72 -1.96 -4.28 32.19
C VAL A 72 -3.19 -5.13 31.83
N LYS A 73 -4.32 -4.51 31.46
CA LYS A 73 -5.54 -5.22 31.02
C LYS A 73 -5.65 -5.33 29.50
N LEU A 74 -4.77 -4.69 28.74
CA LEU A 74 -4.70 -4.84 27.30
C LEU A 74 -4.39 -6.29 26.93
N ARG A 75 -4.97 -6.74 25.81
CA ARG A 75 -4.66 -8.02 25.19
C ARG A 75 -3.53 -7.85 24.17
N VAL A 76 -2.86 -8.93 23.82
CA VAL A 76 -1.73 -8.87 22.87
C VAL A 76 -2.21 -8.47 21.48
N GLU A 77 -3.42 -8.90 21.10
CA GLU A 77 -4.06 -8.58 19.83
C GLU A 77 -4.35 -7.08 19.71
N ASP A 78 -4.59 -6.41 20.83
CA ASP A 78 -4.79 -4.96 20.85
C ASP A 78 -3.50 -4.26 20.36
N MET A 79 -2.32 -4.77 20.70
CA MET A 79 -1.04 -4.16 20.33
C MET A 79 -0.48 -4.70 19.01
N ASP A 80 -1.33 -5.15 18.08
CA ASP A 80 -0.90 -5.69 16.78
C ASP A 80 -0.94 -4.65 15.65
N CYS A 81 0.24 -4.30 15.11
CA CYS A 81 0.35 -3.38 13.96
C CYS A 81 -0.08 -4.02 12.63
N THR A 82 -0.48 -5.30 12.63
CA THR A 82 -0.82 -6.00 11.38
C THR A 82 -2.01 -5.37 10.66
N THR A 83 -2.81 -4.55 11.34
CA THR A 83 -3.98 -3.85 10.79
C THR A 83 -3.61 -2.74 9.78
N GLU A 84 -2.38 -2.21 9.77
CA GLU A 84 -1.91 -1.31 8.71
C GLU A 84 -1.73 -2.02 7.36
N ASN A 85 -1.84 -3.35 7.33
CA ASN A 85 -1.80 -4.12 6.08
C ASN A 85 -3.11 -4.08 5.27
N LEU A 86 -4.15 -3.36 5.71
CA LEU A 86 -5.37 -3.24 4.90
C LEU A 86 -5.11 -2.55 3.55
N GLU A 87 -4.24 -1.54 3.52
CA GLU A 87 -3.84 -0.90 2.26
C GLU A 87 -2.96 -1.82 1.42
N THR A 88 -2.00 -2.52 2.04
CA THR A 88 -1.12 -3.46 1.31
C THR A 88 -1.92 -4.64 0.74
N VAL A 89 -2.91 -5.15 1.46
CA VAL A 89 -3.83 -6.20 0.99
C VAL A 89 -4.68 -5.71 -0.20
N SER A 90 -5.15 -4.46 -0.17
CA SER A 90 -5.89 -3.85 -1.28
C SER A 90 -5.06 -3.77 -2.57
N TYR A 91 -3.81 -3.30 -2.48
CA TYR A 91 -2.91 -3.21 -3.65
C TYR A 91 -2.47 -4.57 -4.19
N VAL A 92 -2.23 -5.55 -3.32
CA VAL A 92 -1.89 -6.93 -3.74
C VAL A 92 -3.06 -7.54 -4.51
N PHE A 93 -4.29 -7.37 -4.03
CA PHE A 93 -5.49 -7.84 -4.73
C PHE A 93 -5.64 -7.17 -6.10
N LEU A 94 -5.45 -5.85 -6.17
CA LEU A 94 -5.47 -5.10 -7.44
C LEU A 94 -4.40 -5.63 -8.42
N GLY A 95 -3.18 -5.89 -7.95
CA GLY A 95 -2.09 -6.43 -8.76
C GLY A 95 -2.41 -7.81 -9.35
N ILE A 96 -3.04 -8.69 -8.57
CA ILE A 96 -3.46 -10.02 -9.04
C ILE A 96 -4.53 -9.90 -10.13
N VAL A 97 -5.52 -9.02 -9.93
CA VAL A 97 -6.60 -8.79 -10.91
C VAL A 97 -6.02 -8.28 -12.24
N LEU A 98 -5.11 -7.29 -12.19
CA LEU A 98 -4.46 -6.75 -13.38
C LEU A 98 -3.59 -7.80 -14.10
N ALA A 99 -2.87 -8.63 -13.36
CA ALA A 99 -2.08 -9.71 -13.93
C ALA A 99 -2.97 -10.75 -14.65
N LEU A 100 -4.09 -11.14 -14.05
CA LEU A 100 -5.05 -12.06 -14.67
C LEU A 100 -5.65 -11.49 -15.95
N ILE A 101 -6.06 -10.22 -15.94
CA ILE A 101 -6.55 -9.53 -17.15
C ILE A 101 -5.46 -9.53 -18.23
N GLY A 102 -4.21 -9.21 -17.88
CA GLY A 102 -3.07 -9.24 -18.79
C GLY A 102 -2.82 -10.62 -19.40
N VAL A 103 -2.86 -11.68 -18.59
CA VAL A 103 -2.67 -13.07 -19.06
C VAL A 103 -3.80 -13.48 -20.01
N VAL A 104 -5.05 -13.18 -19.67
CA VAL A 104 -6.20 -13.47 -20.54
C VAL A 104 -6.08 -12.71 -21.86
N PHE A 105 -5.74 -11.42 -21.82
CA PHE A 105 -5.53 -10.60 -23.01
C PHE A 105 -4.41 -11.16 -23.90
N LEU A 106 -3.26 -11.51 -23.31
CA LEU A 106 -2.14 -12.14 -24.03
C LEU A 106 -2.54 -13.50 -24.62
N MET A 107 -3.32 -14.30 -23.91
CA MET A 107 -3.83 -15.58 -24.41
C MET A 107 -4.74 -15.37 -25.62
N VAL A 108 -5.66 -14.41 -25.55
CA VAL A 108 -6.54 -14.06 -26.68
C VAL A 108 -5.73 -13.60 -27.88
N LEU A 109 -4.73 -12.73 -27.68
CA LEU A 109 -3.81 -12.30 -28.74
C LEU A 109 -3.00 -13.46 -29.30
N TYR A 110 -2.53 -14.36 -28.45
CA TYR A 110 -1.72 -15.52 -28.84
C TYR A 110 -2.53 -16.49 -29.71
N LEU A 111 -3.76 -16.83 -29.30
CA LEU A 111 -4.64 -17.71 -30.07
C LEU A 111 -5.06 -17.06 -31.39
N ASN A 112 -5.32 -15.75 -31.38
CA ASN A 112 -5.75 -15.02 -32.58
C ASN A 112 -4.60 -14.45 -33.41
N ARG A 113 -3.33 -14.74 -33.09
CA ARG A 113 -2.15 -14.14 -33.75
C ARG A 113 -2.17 -14.25 -35.27
N ARG A 114 -2.68 -15.37 -35.80
CA ARG A 114 -2.77 -15.61 -37.26
C ARG A 114 -3.91 -14.81 -37.89
N GLY A 115 -5.05 -14.73 -37.21
CA GLY A 115 -6.20 -13.93 -37.63
C GLY A 115 -5.89 -12.44 -37.61
N ILE A 116 -5.29 -11.94 -36.52
CA ILE A 116 -4.86 -10.55 -36.38
C ILE A 116 -3.84 -10.18 -37.46
N LYS A 117 -2.85 -11.04 -37.72
CA LYS A 117 -1.86 -10.78 -38.78
C LYS A 117 -2.50 -10.71 -40.16
N ARG A 118 -3.46 -11.59 -40.45
CA ARG A 118 -4.21 -11.57 -41.72
C ARG A 118 -5.07 -10.32 -41.83
N TRP A 119 -5.79 -9.96 -40.78
CA TRP A 119 -6.61 -8.76 -40.71
C TRP A 119 -5.78 -7.47 -40.90
N LEU A 120 -4.62 -7.38 -40.23
CA LEU A 120 -3.72 -6.23 -40.36
C LEU A 120 -3.16 -6.10 -41.79
N ASN A 121 -2.79 -7.22 -42.42
CA ASN A 121 -2.33 -7.22 -43.81
C ASN A 121 -3.45 -6.77 -44.76
N ASN A 122 -4.66 -7.31 -44.61
CA ASN A 122 -5.80 -6.93 -45.44
C ASN A 122 -6.15 -5.43 -45.29
N ILE A 123 -6.08 -4.88 -44.08
CA ILE A 123 -6.29 -3.45 -43.85
C ILE A 123 -5.20 -2.62 -44.51
N ARG A 124 -3.94 -3.05 -44.40
CA ARG A 124 -2.82 -2.36 -45.03
C ARG A 124 -2.98 -2.33 -46.54
N GLU A 125 -3.39 -3.44 -47.13
CA GLU A 125 -3.68 -3.56 -48.56
C GLU A 125 -4.83 -2.61 -48.95
N ALA A 126 -5.96 -2.64 -48.23
CA ALA A 126 -7.09 -1.73 -48.50
C ALA A 126 -6.71 -0.25 -48.36
N CYS A 127 -5.86 0.10 -47.39
CA CYS A 127 -5.37 1.46 -47.20
C CYS A 127 -4.40 1.87 -48.32
N ARG A 128 -3.55 0.95 -48.79
CA ARG A 128 -2.64 1.18 -49.92
C ARG A 128 -3.41 1.42 -51.21
N ASP A 129 -4.41 0.60 -51.51
CA ASP A 129 -5.24 0.74 -52.71
C ASP A 129 -5.96 2.09 -52.73
N GLN A 130 -6.51 2.52 -51.59
CA GLN A 130 -7.10 3.84 -51.47
C GLN A 130 -6.07 4.95 -51.74
N MET A 131 -4.90 4.89 -51.09
CA MET A 131 -3.85 5.89 -51.27
C MET A 131 -3.37 5.99 -52.72
N GLU A 132 -3.18 4.85 -53.41
CA GLU A 132 -2.76 4.81 -54.81
C GLU A 132 -3.84 5.44 -55.71
N VAL A 133 -5.12 5.13 -55.50
CA VAL A 133 -6.23 5.76 -56.23
C VAL A 133 -6.29 7.28 -56.02
N TYR A 134 -6.08 7.76 -54.80
CA TYR A 134 -6.00 9.21 -54.53
C TYR A 134 -4.82 9.86 -55.25
N HIS A 135 -3.65 9.22 -55.26
CA HIS A 135 -2.46 9.71 -55.93
C HIS A 135 -2.67 9.83 -57.45
N TYR A 136 -3.23 8.79 -58.07
CA TYR A 136 -3.53 8.80 -59.51
C TYR A 136 -4.50 9.92 -59.90
N ARG A 137 -5.57 10.15 -59.12
CA ARG A 137 -6.51 11.25 -59.40
C ARG A 137 -5.86 12.62 -59.27
N TYR A 138 -5.02 12.80 -58.26
CA TYR A 138 -4.31 14.06 -58.06
C TYR A 138 -3.38 14.41 -59.22
N GLU A 139 -2.61 13.44 -59.72
CA GLU A 139 -1.72 13.62 -60.87
C GLU A 139 -2.50 13.97 -62.16
N GLN A 140 -3.68 13.38 -62.35
CA GLN A 140 -4.52 13.65 -63.53
C GLN A 140 -5.13 15.06 -63.50
N ASP A 141 -5.61 15.52 -62.34
CA ASP A 141 -6.20 16.85 -62.18
C ASP A 141 -5.15 17.97 -62.27
N THR A 142 -3.87 17.68 -62.01
CA THR A 142 -2.77 18.65 -62.14
C THR A 142 -2.12 18.68 -63.53
N ASP A 143 -2.51 17.80 -64.46
CA ASP A 143 -1.99 17.83 -65.83
C ASP A 143 -2.60 19.01 -66.62
N PRO A 144 -1.81 20.05 -66.97
CA PRO A 144 -2.32 21.23 -67.66
C PRO A 144 -2.86 20.93 -69.06
N ARG A 145 -2.58 19.74 -69.61
CA ARG A 145 -3.16 19.32 -70.90
C ARG A 145 -4.65 19.01 -70.81
N LEU A 146 -5.14 18.49 -69.68
CA LEU A 146 -6.57 18.20 -69.49
C LEU A 146 -7.37 19.47 -69.15
N ALA A 147 -6.77 20.44 -68.45
CA ALA A 147 -7.40 21.74 -68.19
C ALA A 147 -7.76 22.51 -69.47
N ASN A 148 -7.03 22.27 -70.57
CA ASN A 148 -7.23 22.91 -71.86
C ASN A 148 -8.29 22.22 -72.75
N VAL A 149 -8.80 21.05 -72.36
CA VAL A 149 -9.87 20.32 -73.09
C VAL A 149 -11.27 20.69 -72.55
N ALA A 150 -11.34 21.30 -71.37
CA ALA A 150 -12.59 21.69 -70.72
C ALA A 150 -13.06 23.12 -71.07
N VAL A 151 -12.57 23.71 -72.17
CA VAL A 151 -13.04 24.99 -72.73
C VAL A 151 -13.73 24.75 -74.06
#